data_AF-A0A1G9LF47-F1
#
_entry.id   AF-A0A1G9LF47-F1
#
_cell.length_a   1.000
_cell.length_b   1.000
_cell.length_c   1.000
_cell.angle_alpha   90.00
_cell.angle_beta   90.00
_cell.angle_gamma   90.00
#
_symmetry.space_group_name_H-M   'P 1'
#
loop_
_entity.id
_entity.type
_entity.pdbx_description
1 polymer ?
#
loop_
_entity_poly.entity_id
_entity_poly.type
_entity_poly.pdbx_seq_one_letter_code
_entity_poly.pdbx_strand_id
1 'polypeptide(L)'
;MNNRIVLLAAILATASLAGCVEDTGSASPTTSSGLTPGSNEQAYYDDGCVAGTQDGKASMSSVYQRYSDQYDTRFEPYFRQGYEACWAANR
;
A
#
# COMPACT_ATOMS: atom_id res chain seq x y z
N MET A 1 16.91 27.67 61.76
CA MET A 1 17.40 27.93 60.39
C MET A 1 16.58 27.05 59.48
N ASN A 2 15.53 27.62 58.89
CA ASN A 2 14.46 26.84 58.28
C ASN A 2 14.80 26.48 56.83
N ASN A 3 14.79 25.18 56.57
CA ASN A 3 14.98 24.52 55.29
C ASN A 3 14.08 25.10 54.20
N ARG A 4 14.70 25.68 53.17
CA ARG A 4 14.04 25.94 51.89
C ARG A 4 14.01 24.62 51.11
N ILE A 5 12.90 23.92 51.26
CA ILE A 5 12.53 22.75 50.47
C ILE A 5 12.53 23.16 49.00
N VAL A 6 13.45 22.56 48.25
CA VAL A 6 13.65 22.79 46.82
C VAL A 6 12.41 22.35 46.05
N LEU A 7 12.03 23.22 45.12
CA LEU A 7 10.86 23.16 44.26
C LEU A 7 10.62 21.78 43.63
N LEU A 8 9.36 21.35 43.75
CA LEU A 8 8.66 20.51 42.77
C LEU A 8 8.74 21.15 41.38
N ALA A 9 9.24 20.39 40.40
CA ALA A 9 8.94 20.62 38.99
C ALA A 9 8.85 19.27 38.28
N ALA A 10 7.74 18.56 38.56
CA ALA A 10 7.23 17.56 37.63
C ALA A 10 6.50 18.32 36.52
N ILE A 11 7.07 18.37 35.32
CA ILE A 11 6.31 18.71 34.11
C ILE A 11 6.56 17.58 33.12
N LEU A 12 5.61 16.64 33.11
CA LEU A 12 5.37 15.76 31.98
C LEU A 12 4.95 16.65 30.81
N ALA A 13 5.77 16.73 29.77
CA ALA A 13 5.33 17.15 28.45
C ALA A 13 5.13 15.89 27.61
N THR A 14 3.97 15.27 27.77
CA THR A 14 3.42 14.34 26.78
C THR A 14 2.74 15.12 25.66
N ALA A 15 2.69 14.48 24.49
CA ALA A 15 1.93 14.85 23.30
C ALA A 15 2.53 15.92 22.39
N SER A 16 3.23 15.43 21.38
CA SER A 16 2.73 15.59 20.00
C SER A 16 3.06 14.29 19.27
N LEU A 17 2.09 13.37 19.18
CA LEU A 17 2.13 12.37 18.13
C LEU A 17 2.06 13.17 16.83
N ALA A 18 3.21 13.39 16.19
CA ALA A 18 3.22 13.58 14.76
C ALA A 18 2.62 12.28 14.21
N GLY A 19 1.33 12.32 13.92
CA GLY A 19 0.73 11.34 13.05
C GLY A 19 1.50 11.42 11.74
N CYS A 20 2.52 10.59 11.58
CA CYS A 20 2.64 9.87 10.34
C CYS A 20 1.26 9.21 10.18
N VAL A 21 0.42 9.82 9.35
CA VAL A 21 -0.45 9.00 8.54
C VAL A 21 0.53 8.09 7.80
N GLU A 22 0.75 6.92 8.39
CA GLU A 22 1.22 5.77 7.63
C GLU A 22 0.08 5.54 6.67
N ASP A 23 0.23 6.17 5.50
CA ASP A 23 -0.57 5.93 4.32
C ASP A 23 -0.76 4.42 4.29
N THR A 24 -1.98 4.00 4.58
CA THR A 24 -2.36 2.60 4.65
C THR A 24 -2.52 2.08 3.22
N GLY A 25 -1.65 2.51 2.31
CA GLY A 25 -1.32 1.84 1.09
C GLY A 25 0.03 1.21 1.32
N SER A 26 0.06 -0.12 1.47
CA SER A 26 1.26 -0.88 1.17
C SER A 26 1.62 -0.64 -0.28
N ALA A 27 2.26 0.50 -0.58
CA ALA A 27 2.91 0.77 -1.84
C ALA A 27 4.15 -0.11 -1.88
N SER A 28 3.90 -1.41 -2.16
CA SER A 28 4.76 -2.14 -3.08
C SER A 28 5.03 -1.19 -4.26
N PRO A 29 6.23 -1.17 -4.87
CA PRO A 29 6.57 -0.19 -5.89
C PRO A 29 5.56 -0.25 -7.05
N THR A 30 4.48 0.53 -6.94
CA THR A 30 3.41 0.54 -7.91
C THR A 30 4.00 1.28 -9.08
N THR A 31 4.34 0.52 -10.11
CA THR A 31 4.67 1.04 -11.41
C THR A 31 3.53 1.98 -11.78
N SER A 32 3.82 3.26 -11.99
CA SER A 32 2.77 4.26 -12.22
C SER A 32 1.95 3.87 -13.44
N SER A 33 0.64 3.66 -13.23
CA SER A 33 -0.31 3.20 -14.25
C SER A 33 -0.62 4.25 -15.33
N GLY A 34 -0.38 5.53 -15.03
CA GLY A 34 -0.82 6.66 -15.87
C GLY A 34 -2.33 6.87 -15.90
N LEU A 35 -3.10 6.17 -15.06
CA LEU A 35 -4.57 6.28 -14.98
C LEU A 35 -4.99 7.37 -14.00
N THR A 36 -6.23 7.85 -14.13
CA THR A 36 -6.78 8.85 -13.23
C THR A 36 -6.92 8.28 -11.82
N PRO A 37 -6.31 8.91 -10.79
CA PRO A 37 -6.44 8.43 -9.42
C PRO A 37 -7.91 8.35 -8.97
N GLY A 38 -8.28 7.21 -8.38
CA GLY A 38 -9.64 6.94 -7.91
C GLY A 38 -10.64 6.52 -9.00
N SER A 39 -10.20 6.36 -10.25
CA SER A 39 -11.04 5.78 -11.30
C SER A 39 -11.16 4.26 -11.14
N ASN A 40 -12.18 3.66 -11.76
CA ASN A 40 -12.35 2.20 -11.73
C ASN A 40 -11.16 1.51 -12.41
N GLU A 41 -10.66 2.06 -13.51
CA GLU A 41 -9.49 1.57 -14.23
C GLU A 41 -8.28 1.51 -13.31
N GLN A 42 -8.05 2.57 -12.52
CA GLN A 42 -6.97 2.59 -11.53
C GLN A 42 -7.17 1.54 -10.44
N ALA A 43 -8.39 1.41 -9.92
CA ALA A 43 -8.68 0.41 -8.89
C ALA A 43 -8.40 -1.02 -9.38
N TYR A 44 -8.86 -1.37 -10.58
CA TYR A 44 -8.59 -2.69 -11.16
C TYR A 44 -7.11 -2.90 -11.47
N TYR A 45 -6.39 -1.86 -11.89
CA TYR A 45 -4.93 -1.92 -12.02
C TYR A 45 -4.25 -2.23 -10.68
N ASP A 46 -4.65 -1.54 -9.61
CA ASP A 46 -4.09 -1.73 -8.28
C ASP A 46 -4.38 -3.15 -7.75
N ASP A 47 -5.61 -3.65 -7.94
CA ASP A 47 -5.98 -5.03 -7.60
C ASP A 47 -5.13 -6.06 -8.35
N GLY A 48 -4.91 -5.82 -9.65
CA GLY A 48 -4.01 -6.62 -10.47
C GLY A 48 -2.60 -6.62 -9.90
N CYS A 49 -2.06 -5.44 -9.57
CA CYS A 49 -0.72 -5.28 -8.99
C CYS A 49 -0.55 -6.04 -7.68
N VAL A 50 -1.57 -6.04 -6.83
CA VAL A 50 -1.59 -6.82 -5.58
C VAL A 50 -1.50 -8.32 -5.87
N ALA A 51 -2.29 -8.83 -6.81
CA ALA A 51 -2.25 -10.24 -7.23
C ALA A 51 -0.88 -10.62 -7.85
N GLY A 52 -0.35 -9.77 -8.74
CA GLY A 52 0.94 -9.99 -9.39
C GLY A 52 2.10 -10.02 -8.39
N THR A 53 2.07 -9.12 -7.40
CA THR A 53 3.06 -9.10 -6.31
C THR A 53 3.05 -10.40 -5.51
N GLN A 54 1.86 -10.93 -5.20
CA GLN A 54 1.73 -12.19 -4.46
C GLN A 54 2.29 -13.36 -5.26
N ASP A 55 1.90 -13.49 -6.52
CA ASP A 55 2.40 -14.56 -7.40
C ASP A 55 3.91 -14.45 -7.64
N GLY A 56 4.43 -13.24 -7.83
CA GLY A 56 5.86 -12.99 -8.01
C GLY A 56 6.66 -13.45 -6.80
N LYS A 57 6.27 -12.99 -5.59
CA LYS A 57 6.92 -13.40 -4.33
C LYS A 57 6.82 -14.90 -4.05
N ALA A 58 5.76 -15.54 -4.54
CA ALA A 58 5.58 -16.99 -4.45
C ALA A 58 6.33 -17.78 -5.55
N SER A 59 7.12 -17.10 -6.41
CA SER A 59 7.79 -17.71 -7.58
C SER A 59 6.82 -18.46 -8.51
N MET A 60 5.56 -18.00 -8.56
CA MET A 60 4.54 -18.56 -9.44
C MET A 60 4.66 -17.99 -10.85
N SER A 61 4.15 -18.73 -11.83
CA SER A 61 4.08 -18.24 -13.22
C SER A 61 3.09 -17.08 -13.35
N SER A 62 3.43 -16.11 -14.21
CA SER A 62 2.58 -14.95 -14.54
C SER A 62 1.30 -15.40 -15.26
N VAL A 63 0.22 -15.63 -14.51
CA VAL A 63 -1.08 -16.10 -15.01
C VAL A 63 -2.20 -15.31 -14.33
N TYR A 64 -2.44 -14.09 -14.82
CA TYR A 64 -3.49 -13.21 -14.26
C TYR A 64 -4.89 -13.84 -14.38
N GLN A 65 -5.13 -14.72 -15.36
CA GLN A 65 -6.42 -15.40 -15.55
C GLN A 65 -6.81 -16.29 -14.35
N ARG A 66 -5.86 -16.62 -13.46
CA ARG A 66 -6.13 -17.28 -12.18
C ARG A 66 -7.13 -16.49 -11.32
N TYR A 67 -7.18 -15.17 -11.48
CA TYR A 67 -8.01 -14.24 -10.73
C TYR A 67 -9.26 -13.79 -11.52
N SER A 68 -9.70 -14.57 -12.50
CA SER A 68 -10.81 -14.20 -13.40
C SER A 68 -12.16 -13.99 -12.71
N ASP A 69 -12.32 -14.47 -11.47
CA ASP A 69 -13.45 -14.21 -10.59
C ASP A 69 -13.38 -12.87 -9.85
N GLN A 70 -12.22 -12.18 -9.89
CA GLN A 70 -11.97 -10.95 -9.13
C GLN A 70 -12.01 -9.67 -9.97
N TYR A 71 -12.16 -9.79 -11.28
CA TYR A 71 -12.30 -8.62 -12.16
C TYR A 71 -13.49 -8.76 -13.11
N ASP A 72 -14.13 -7.63 -13.39
CA ASP A 72 -15.10 -7.55 -14.49
C ASP A 72 -14.34 -7.54 -15.81
N THR A 73 -14.79 -8.33 -16.78
CA THR A 73 -14.23 -8.39 -18.15
C THR A 73 -14.02 -7.03 -18.82
N ARG A 74 -14.83 -6.02 -18.46
CA ARG A 74 -14.66 -4.63 -18.96
C ARG A 74 -13.36 -3.99 -18.52
N PHE A 75 -12.85 -4.38 -17.35
CA PHE A 75 -11.63 -3.83 -16.76
C PHE A 75 -10.47 -4.84 -16.71
N GLU A 76 -10.65 -6.04 -17.27
CA GLU A 76 -9.60 -7.05 -17.45
C GLU A 76 -8.29 -6.47 -18.02
N PRO A 77 -8.30 -5.57 -19.02
CA PRO A 77 -7.04 -5.01 -19.55
C PRO A 77 -6.23 -4.26 -18.49
N TYR A 78 -6.89 -3.54 -17.58
CA TYR A 78 -6.24 -2.78 -16.51
C TYR A 78 -5.73 -3.72 -15.41
N PHE A 79 -6.55 -4.70 -15.02
CA PHE A 79 -6.13 -5.73 -14.06
C PHE A 79 -4.91 -6.49 -14.56
N ARG A 80 -4.93 -6.96 -15.82
CA ARG A 80 -3.78 -7.63 -16.44
C ARG A 80 -2.54 -6.75 -16.41
N GLN A 81 -2.68 -5.48 -16.78
CA GLN A 81 -1.56 -4.54 -16.83
C GLN A 81 -0.90 -4.38 -15.45
N GLY A 82 -1.70 -4.17 -14.41
CA GLY A 82 -1.20 -4.08 -13.04
C GLY A 82 -0.55 -5.38 -12.56
N TYR A 83 -1.19 -6.52 -12.84
CA TYR A 83 -0.68 -7.84 -12.52
C TYR A 83 0.69 -8.09 -13.13
N GLU A 84 0.82 -7.90 -14.45
CA GLU A 84 2.08 -8.16 -15.16
C GLU A 84 3.19 -7.23 -14.69
N ALA A 85 2.89 -5.94 -14.46
CA ALA A 85 3.86 -4.96 -13.99
C ALA A 85 4.43 -5.33 -12.62
N CYS A 86 3.56 -5.64 -11.66
CA CYS A 86 4.00 -5.93 -10.30
C CYS A 86 4.50 -7.38 -10.12
N TRP A 87 4.04 -8.34 -10.92
CA TRP A 87 4.65 -9.67 -10.98
C TRP A 87 6.10 -9.57 -11.49
N ALA A 88 6.34 -8.85 -12.59
CA ALA A 88 7.68 -8.68 -13.15
C ALA A 88 8.65 -7.96 -12.20
N ALA A 89 8.14 -7.05 -11.36
CA ALA A 89 8.94 -6.36 -10.34
C ALA A 89 9.27 -7.23 -9.11
N ASN A 90 8.61 -8.37 -8.92
CA ASN A 90 8.70 -9.20 -7.71
C ASN A 90 9.08 -10.67 -7.96
N ARG A 91 9.57 -11.01 -9.17
CA ARG A 91 9.98 -12.38 -9.55
C ARG A 91 11.47 -12.66 -9.40
#